data_AF-A0A8H7T0Y5-F1
#
_entry.id   AF-A0A8H7T0Y5-F1
#
_cell.length_a   1.000
_cell.length_b   1.000
_cell.length_c   1.000
_cell.angle_alpha   90.00
_cell.angle_beta   90.00
_cell.angle_gamma   90.00
#
_symmetry.space_group_name_H-M   'P 1'
#
loop_
_entity.id
_entity.type
_entity.pdbx_description
1 polymer ?
#
loop_
_entity_poly.entity_id
_entity_poly.type
_entity_poly.pdbx_seq_one_letter_code
_entity_poly.pdbx_strand_id
1 'polypeptide(L)'
;MAIDVRKFLPESYQGSIIITTRSSEVRIGHSIQIRKLGDVRDSLELLSTVSRREGLVADPDAVTLAKELDGLPLALATAGAYLDQTARSFSDYLRLYKESWARLMETSPELSSYEERTLYSTRQISLNSIKQRNPLSADLLRLWAYFDNQDLWFELLRHGDSEDPEWLRELTKDELSFDSAVRVLSNHGLVEVATSSQESLESKGYSIHGCVHSWTIHALNQAWDYDLARLAVKVVGAHVPGKNDIQP
;
A
#
# COMPACT_ATOMS: atom_id res chain seq x y z
N MET A 1 19.35 -1.01 -13.81
CA MET A 1 19.02 -1.40 -15.20
C MET A 1 18.16 -2.64 -15.16
N ALA A 2 17.00 -2.65 -15.83
CA ALA A 2 16.17 -3.84 -15.91
C ALA A 2 16.83 -4.89 -16.81
N ILE A 3 16.85 -6.15 -16.37
CA ILE A 3 17.36 -7.26 -17.18
C ILE A 3 16.38 -7.50 -18.34
N ASP A 4 16.90 -7.57 -19.57
CA ASP A 4 16.09 -7.96 -20.73
C ASP A 4 15.88 -9.48 -20.72
N VAL A 5 14.77 -9.91 -20.11
CA VAL A 5 14.45 -11.34 -19.94
C VAL A 5 14.22 -12.06 -21.27
N ARG A 6 13.96 -11.35 -22.38
CA ARG A 6 13.73 -11.94 -23.70
C ARG A 6 14.93 -12.75 -24.19
N LYS A 7 16.13 -12.37 -23.77
CA LYS A 7 17.39 -13.05 -24.12
C LYS A 7 17.54 -14.42 -23.47
N PHE A 8 16.70 -14.74 -22.48
CA PHE A 8 16.73 -16.00 -21.74
C PHE A 8 15.52 -16.88 -22.03
N LEU A 9 14.60 -16.42 -22.89
CA LEU A 9 13.44 -17.22 -23.27
C LEU A 9 13.87 -18.30 -24.26
N PRO A 10 13.41 -19.56 -24.11
CA PRO A 10 13.69 -20.62 -25.06
C PRO A 10 13.07 -20.31 -26.43
N GLU A 11 13.77 -20.68 -27.50
CA GLU A 11 13.29 -20.53 -28.90
C GLU A 11 12.26 -21.61 -29.30
N SER A 12 11.65 -22.29 -28.34
CA SER A 12 10.66 -23.34 -28.59
C SER A 12 9.33 -22.74 -29.05
N TYR A 13 8.74 -23.32 -30.09
CA TYR A 13 7.40 -22.97 -30.58
C TYR A 13 6.26 -23.59 -29.75
N GLN A 14 6.58 -24.38 -28.72
CA GLN A 14 5.62 -25.05 -27.85
C GLN A 14 5.94 -24.78 -26.37
N GLY A 15 4.89 -24.59 -25.58
CA GLY A 15 4.95 -24.32 -24.15
C GLY A 15 4.46 -22.91 -23.77
N SER A 16 4.32 -22.68 -22.47
CA SER A 16 3.94 -21.39 -21.89
C SER A 16 4.99 -20.95 -20.88
N ILE A 17 5.29 -19.64 -20.85
CA ILE A 17 6.23 -19.05 -19.91
C ILE A 17 5.45 -18.18 -18.93
N ILE A 18 5.62 -18.43 -17.63
CA ILE A 18 5.07 -17.60 -16.56
C ILE A 18 6.20 -16.71 -16.04
N ILE A 19 6.01 -15.39 -16.12
CA ILE A 19 6.95 -14.41 -15.60
C ILE A 19 6.28 -13.70 -14.41
N THR A 20 6.86 -13.81 -13.23
CA THR A 20 6.43 -13.03 -12.05
C THR A 20 7.37 -11.85 -11.84
N THR A 21 6.82 -10.64 -11.74
CA THR A 21 7.59 -9.41 -11.58
C THR A 21 6.82 -8.43 -10.70
N ARG A 22 7.55 -7.64 -9.91
CA ARG A 22 7.00 -6.50 -9.14
C ARG A 22 7.02 -5.19 -9.92
N SER A 23 7.66 -5.17 -11.10
CA SER A 23 7.70 -3.99 -11.96
C SER A 23 6.65 -4.11 -13.06
N SER A 24 5.71 -3.17 -13.09
CA SER A 24 4.72 -3.08 -14.17
C SER A 24 5.30 -2.53 -15.48
N GLU A 25 6.58 -2.15 -15.48
CA GLU A 25 7.32 -1.74 -16.69
C GLU A 25 7.64 -2.95 -17.59
N VAL A 26 7.62 -4.17 -17.03
CA VAL A 26 7.85 -5.40 -17.78
C VAL A 26 6.57 -5.78 -18.53
N ARG A 27 6.48 -5.36 -19.79
CA ARG A 27 5.35 -5.66 -20.68
C ARG A 27 5.72 -6.77 -21.68
N ILE A 28 5.66 -8.01 -21.22
CA ILE A 28 5.92 -9.20 -22.04
C ILE A 28 4.71 -10.13 -21.94
N GLY A 29 4.13 -10.47 -23.09
CA GLY A 29 2.97 -11.36 -23.17
C GLY A 29 1.70 -10.76 -22.55
N HIS A 30 0.81 -11.64 -22.09
CA HIS A 30 -0.43 -11.27 -21.41
C HIS A 30 -0.16 -11.02 -19.92
N SER A 31 -0.42 -9.80 -19.46
CA SER A 31 -0.21 -9.41 -18.06
C SER A 31 -1.44 -9.67 -17.22
N ILE A 32 -1.25 -10.33 -16.07
CA ILE A 32 -2.29 -10.52 -15.05
C ILE A 32 -1.83 -9.80 -13.79
N GLN A 33 -2.58 -8.77 -13.38
CA GLN A 33 -2.31 -8.07 -12.12
C GLN A 33 -2.89 -8.88 -10.96
N ILE A 34 -2.00 -9.30 -10.05
CA ILE A 34 -2.41 -9.95 -8.80
C ILE A 34 -2.86 -8.87 -7.82
N ARG A 35 -4.11 -8.97 -7.35
CA ARG A 35 -4.72 -8.02 -6.40
C ARG A 35 -4.82 -8.64 -5.00
N LYS A 36 -5.08 -7.79 -3.99
CA LYS A 36 -5.47 -8.22 -2.65
C LYS A 36 -6.81 -8.98 -2.67
N LEU A 37 -7.06 -9.77 -1.64
CA LEU A 37 -8.35 -10.43 -1.41
C LEU A 37 -9.39 -9.35 -1.13
N GLY A 38 -10.41 -9.26 -1.99
CA GLY A 38 -11.45 -8.24 -1.90
C GLY A 38 -12.55 -8.59 -0.90
N ASP A 39 -12.87 -9.87 -0.72
CA ASP A 39 -13.82 -10.33 0.28
C ASP A 39 -13.09 -10.62 1.59
N VAL A 40 -13.60 -10.07 2.69
CA VAL A 40 -13.09 -10.34 4.04
C VAL A 40 -13.21 -11.83 4.38
N ARG A 41 -14.17 -12.55 3.80
CA ARG A 41 -14.35 -13.99 4.01
C ARG A 41 -13.16 -14.80 3.50
N ASP A 42 -12.62 -14.47 2.33
CA ASP A 42 -11.42 -15.11 1.79
C ASP A 42 -10.21 -14.85 2.71
N SER A 43 -10.15 -13.64 3.28
CA SER A 43 -9.10 -13.27 4.23
C SER A 43 -9.20 -14.06 5.54
N LEU A 44 -10.42 -14.27 6.03
CA LEU A 44 -10.70 -15.07 7.23
C LEU A 44 -10.45 -16.56 6.98
N GLU A 45 -10.74 -17.07 5.78
CA GLU A 45 -10.43 -18.45 5.39
C GLU A 45 -8.92 -18.70 5.38
N LEU A 46 -8.14 -17.80 4.78
CA LEU A 46 -6.69 -17.88 4.81
C LEU A 46 -6.15 -17.81 6.24
N LEU A 47 -6.64 -16.87 7.05
CA LEU A 47 -6.22 -16.71 8.43
C LEU A 47 -6.59 -17.94 9.28
N SER A 48 -7.78 -18.52 9.08
CA SER A 48 -8.25 -19.74 9.73
C SER A 48 -7.34 -20.93 9.39
N THR A 49 -7.04 -21.10 8.10
CA THR A 49 -6.19 -22.18 7.57
C THR A 49 -4.79 -22.12 8.17
N VAL A 50 -4.16 -20.95 8.17
CA VAL A 50 -2.77 -20.81 8.62
C VAL A 50 -2.67 -20.79 10.15
N SER A 51 -3.64 -20.18 10.85
CA SER A 51 -3.66 -20.17 12.33
C SER A 51 -4.15 -21.47 12.96
N ARG A 52 -4.72 -22.39 12.15
CA ARG A 52 -5.38 -23.63 12.59
C ARG A 52 -6.49 -23.39 13.60
N ARG A 53 -7.23 -22.28 13.43
CA ARG A 53 -8.36 -21.87 14.27
C ARG A 53 -9.63 -21.83 13.43
N GLU A 54 -10.74 -22.26 14.00
CA GLU A 54 -12.06 -22.29 13.33
C GLU A 54 -12.98 -21.18 13.85
N GLY A 55 -14.10 -20.95 13.14
CA GLY A 55 -15.14 -20.02 13.61
C GLY A 55 -14.81 -18.53 13.50
N LEU A 56 -13.75 -18.16 12.78
CA LEU A 56 -13.27 -16.77 12.67
C LEU A 56 -14.32 -15.79 12.13
N VAL A 57 -15.28 -16.24 11.33
CA VAL A 57 -16.37 -15.39 10.81
C VAL A 57 -17.25 -14.85 11.94
N ALA A 58 -17.39 -15.58 13.04
CA ALA A 58 -18.15 -15.16 14.22
C ALA A 58 -17.29 -14.41 15.26
N ASP A 59 -15.97 -14.38 15.08
CA ASP A 59 -15.03 -13.72 15.99
C ASP A 59 -14.80 -12.26 15.53
N PRO A 60 -15.28 -11.25 16.29
CA PRO A 60 -15.14 -9.85 15.90
C PRO A 60 -13.67 -9.39 15.87
N ASP A 61 -12.78 -9.97 16.68
CA ASP A 61 -11.36 -9.63 16.68
C ASP A 61 -10.68 -10.18 15.44
N ALA A 62 -11.04 -11.39 15.00
CA ALA A 62 -10.53 -11.97 13.76
C ALA A 62 -10.99 -11.16 12.53
N VAL A 63 -12.26 -10.76 12.48
CA VAL A 63 -12.80 -9.87 11.44
C VAL A 63 -12.07 -8.53 11.43
N THR A 64 -11.81 -7.95 12.60
CA THR A 64 -11.08 -6.69 12.72
C THR A 64 -9.64 -6.84 12.24
N LEU A 65 -8.95 -7.92 12.62
CA LEU A 65 -7.60 -8.18 12.15
C LEU A 65 -7.55 -8.39 10.63
N ALA A 66 -8.49 -9.15 10.06
CA ALA A 66 -8.54 -9.38 8.62
C ALA A 66 -8.73 -8.07 7.83
N LYS A 67 -9.55 -7.15 8.35
CA LYS A 67 -9.72 -5.79 7.79
C LYS A 67 -8.45 -4.95 7.93
N GLU A 68 -7.81 -4.97 9.10
CA GLU A 68 -6.56 -4.23 9.35
C GLU A 68 -5.43 -4.70 8.43
N LEU A 69 -5.37 -5.99 8.11
CA LEU A 69 -4.38 -6.56 7.19
C LEU A 69 -4.73 -6.38 5.70
N ASP A 70 -5.86 -5.71 5.42
CA ASP A 70 -6.31 -5.23 4.10
C ASP A 70 -6.22 -6.31 3.00
N GLY A 71 -6.67 -7.52 3.31
CA GLY A 71 -6.78 -8.61 2.33
C GLY A 71 -5.47 -9.10 1.72
N LEU A 72 -4.31 -8.74 2.30
CA LEU A 72 -3.00 -9.08 1.73
C LEU A 72 -2.60 -10.50 2.12
N PRO A 73 -2.49 -11.45 1.16
CA PRO A 73 -2.28 -12.85 1.49
C PRO A 73 -1.03 -13.09 2.33
N LEU A 74 0.07 -12.40 2.02
CA LEU A 74 1.32 -12.54 2.76
C LEU A 74 1.19 -12.04 4.21
N ALA A 75 0.52 -10.89 4.43
CA ALA A 75 0.34 -10.34 5.78
C ALA A 75 -0.57 -11.24 6.63
N LEU A 76 -1.66 -11.75 6.03
CA LEU A 76 -2.59 -12.69 6.66
C LEU A 76 -1.90 -14.02 7.01
N ALA A 77 -1.10 -14.57 6.11
CA ALA A 77 -0.36 -15.79 6.36
C ALA A 77 0.70 -15.61 7.46
N THR A 78 1.42 -14.48 7.47
CA THR A 78 2.37 -14.17 8.56
C THR A 78 1.67 -14.03 9.91
N ALA A 79 0.52 -13.35 9.97
CA ALA A 79 -0.28 -13.23 11.19
C ALA A 79 -0.81 -14.59 11.66
N GLY A 80 -1.33 -15.40 10.73
CA GLY A 80 -1.81 -16.74 11.01
C GLY A 80 -0.71 -17.64 11.58
N ALA A 81 0.48 -17.63 10.97
CA ALA A 81 1.61 -18.43 11.43
C ALA A 81 2.09 -17.99 12.83
N TYR A 82 2.09 -16.69 13.12
CA TYR A 82 2.39 -16.19 14.46
C TYR A 82 1.35 -16.67 15.49
N LEU A 83 0.07 -16.61 15.15
CA LEU A 83 -1.04 -17.03 16.03
C LEU A 83 -1.10 -18.55 16.23
N ASP A 84 -0.61 -19.32 15.27
CA ASP A 84 -0.44 -20.77 15.40
C ASP A 84 0.69 -21.14 16.38
N GLN A 85 1.79 -20.37 16.36
CA GLN A 85 2.97 -20.61 17.20
C GLN A 85 2.88 -19.99 18.59
N THR A 86 1.85 -19.19 18.88
CA THR A 86 1.70 -18.46 20.15
C THR A 86 0.32 -18.67 20.76
N ALA A 87 0.24 -18.62 22.09
CA ALA A 87 -1.04 -18.70 22.82
C ALA A 87 -1.84 -17.37 22.80
N ARG A 88 -1.58 -16.48 21.84
CA ARG A 88 -2.17 -15.13 21.77
C ARG A 88 -3.55 -15.14 21.12
N SER A 89 -4.44 -14.25 21.56
CA SER A 89 -5.70 -13.99 20.88
C SER A 89 -5.49 -13.12 19.63
N PHE A 90 -6.50 -13.01 18.78
CA PHE A 90 -6.51 -12.07 17.66
C PHE A 90 -6.38 -10.61 18.13
N SER A 91 -7.08 -10.24 19.20
CA SER A 91 -6.95 -8.92 19.85
C SER A 91 -5.55 -8.64 20.36
N ASP A 92 -4.88 -9.62 20.97
CA ASP A 92 -3.49 -9.49 21.42
C ASP A 92 -2.53 -9.24 20.25
N TYR A 93 -2.70 -9.98 19.15
CA TYR A 93 -1.90 -9.77 17.94
C TYR A 93 -2.16 -8.38 17.35
N LEU A 94 -3.42 -7.97 17.25
CA LEU A 94 -3.80 -6.65 16.73
C LEU A 94 -3.18 -5.52 17.56
N ARG A 95 -3.16 -5.67 18.89
CA ARG A 95 -2.48 -4.72 19.78
C ARG A 95 -0.98 -4.66 19.49
N LEU A 96 -0.30 -5.80 19.38
CA LEU A 96 1.12 -5.85 19.04
C LEU A 96 1.40 -5.26 17.65
N TYR A 97 0.51 -5.47 16.69
CA TYR A 97 0.60 -4.90 15.36
C TYR A 97 0.57 -3.38 15.38
N LYS A 98 -0.26 -2.78 16.24
CA LYS A 98 -0.39 -1.31 16.37
C LYS A 98 0.72 -0.69 17.23
N GLU A 99 1.07 -1.33 18.34
CA GLU A 99 2.03 -0.78 19.32
C GLU A 99 3.49 -1.06 18.96
N SER A 100 3.76 -2.13 18.21
CA SER A 100 5.13 -2.66 18.04
C SER A 100 5.35 -3.24 16.65
N TRP A 101 4.76 -2.61 15.62
CA TRP A 101 4.76 -3.10 14.24
C TRP A 101 6.15 -3.55 13.75
N ALA A 102 7.17 -2.70 13.86
CA ALA A 102 8.51 -3.00 13.36
C ALA A 102 9.10 -4.25 14.01
N ARG A 103 9.04 -4.33 15.35
CA ARG A 103 9.51 -5.47 16.12
C ARG A 103 8.70 -6.73 15.81
N LEU A 104 7.37 -6.60 15.69
CA LEU A 104 6.50 -7.72 15.34
C LEU A 104 6.87 -8.28 13.97
N MET A 105 7.14 -7.43 12.98
CA MET A 105 7.56 -7.87 11.64
C MET A 105 8.95 -8.52 11.63
N GLU A 106 9.88 -8.06 12.47
CA GLU A 106 11.22 -8.66 12.63
C GLU A 106 11.17 -10.03 13.31
N THR A 107 10.28 -10.22 14.29
CA THR A 107 10.18 -11.47 15.05
C THR A 107 9.13 -12.44 14.51
N SER A 108 8.35 -12.03 13.50
CA SER A 108 7.32 -12.88 12.93
C SER A 108 7.96 -14.05 12.18
N PRO A 109 7.31 -15.23 12.16
CA PRO A 109 7.86 -16.38 11.46
C PRO A 109 8.08 -16.07 9.98
N GLU A 110 9.25 -16.41 9.47
CA GLU A 110 9.47 -16.46 8.04
C GLU A 110 8.64 -17.64 7.49
N LEU A 111 7.79 -17.36 6.50
CA LEU A 111 7.10 -18.42 5.79
C LEU A 111 8.16 -19.14 4.94
N SER A 112 8.22 -20.47 5.01
CA SER A 112 9.22 -21.29 4.29
C SER A 112 9.23 -21.10 2.77
N SER A 113 8.23 -20.45 2.19
CA SER A 113 8.19 -20.04 0.78
C SER A 113 8.79 -18.65 0.51
N TYR A 114 9.32 -17.96 1.52
CA TYR A 114 9.77 -16.55 1.48
C TYR A 114 11.13 -16.34 2.20
N GLU A 115 11.98 -17.37 2.25
CA GLU A 115 13.22 -17.47 3.05
C GLU A 115 14.27 -16.36 2.81
N GLU A 116 14.18 -15.57 1.74
CA GLU A 116 15.24 -14.61 1.41
C GLU A 116 14.94 -13.15 1.75
N ARG A 117 13.68 -12.72 1.94
CA ARG A 117 13.36 -11.31 2.20
C ARG A 117 12.05 -11.11 2.95
N THR A 118 12.14 -10.53 4.16
CA THR A 118 10.98 -9.95 4.84
C THR A 118 10.33 -8.84 4.00
N LEU A 119 9.01 -8.65 4.16
CA LEU A 119 8.24 -7.55 3.56
C LEU A 119 8.93 -6.19 3.72
N TYR A 120 9.58 -5.99 4.86
CA TYR A 120 10.31 -4.78 5.24
C TYR A 120 11.55 -4.51 4.37
N SER A 121 12.48 -5.48 4.27
CA SER A 121 13.76 -5.29 3.57
C SER A 121 13.56 -5.04 2.07
N THR A 122 12.58 -5.72 1.48
CA THR A 122 12.22 -5.58 0.06
C THR A 122 11.67 -4.19 -0.27
N ARG A 123 10.98 -3.54 0.67
CA ARG A 123 10.42 -2.21 0.49
C ARG A 123 11.45 -1.10 0.65
N GLN A 124 12.40 -1.25 1.57
CA GLN A 124 13.49 -0.29 1.72
C GLN A 124 14.31 -0.16 0.42
N ILE A 125 14.58 -1.28 -0.26
CA ILE A 125 15.25 -1.29 -1.57
C ILE A 125 14.42 -0.53 -2.62
N SER A 126 13.09 -0.72 -2.60
CA SER A 126 12.18 -0.06 -3.53
C SER A 126 12.14 1.45 -3.30
N LEU A 127 12.15 1.90 -2.04
CA LEU A 127 12.17 3.33 -1.68
C LEU A 127 13.42 4.05 -2.19
N ASN A 128 14.61 3.44 -2.05
CA ASN A 128 15.84 4.05 -2.55
C ASN A 128 15.79 4.23 -4.08
N SER A 129 15.26 3.24 -4.80
CA SER A 129 15.03 3.35 -6.24
C SER A 129 14.00 4.43 -6.59
N ILE A 130 12.93 4.57 -5.81
CA ILE A 130 11.90 5.61 -6.02
C ILE A 130 12.52 7.00 -5.84
N LYS A 131 13.23 7.24 -4.74
CA LYS A 131 13.92 8.53 -4.47
C LYS A 131 14.87 8.93 -5.59
N GLN A 132 15.59 7.97 -6.17
CA GLN A 132 16.50 8.23 -7.30
C GLN A 132 15.76 8.56 -8.60
N ARG A 133 14.57 7.98 -8.83
CA ARG A 133 13.78 8.20 -10.05
C ARG A 133 12.96 9.49 -9.98
N ASN A 134 12.28 9.72 -8.86
CA ASN A 134 11.47 10.91 -8.62
C ASN A 134 11.37 11.16 -7.11
N PRO A 135 12.05 12.19 -6.58
CA PRO A 135 11.96 12.57 -5.17
C PRO A 135 10.53 12.88 -4.70
N LEU A 136 9.70 13.51 -5.54
CA LEU A 136 8.32 13.86 -5.20
C LEU A 136 7.47 12.62 -4.95
N SER A 137 7.75 11.49 -5.61
CA SER A 137 7.10 10.22 -5.30
C SER A 137 7.37 9.76 -3.88
N ALA A 138 8.59 9.96 -3.37
CA ALA A 138 8.96 9.58 -2.01
C ALA A 138 8.32 10.52 -0.98
N ASP A 139 8.26 11.83 -1.26
CA ASP A 139 7.59 12.79 -0.38
C ASP A 139 6.06 12.61 -0.36
N LEU A 140 5.45 12.33 -1.52
CA LEU A 140 4.04 11.92 -1.60
C LEU A 140 3.78 10.67 -0.76
N LEU A 141 4.63 9.66 -0.88
CA LEU A 141 4.49 8.43 -0.09
C LEU A 141 4.58 8.74 1.42
N ARG A 142 5.50 9.61 1.84
CA ARG A 142 5.62 10.03 3.25
C ARG A 142 4.37 10.76 3.74
N LEU A 143 3.84 11.69 2.94
CA LEU A 143 2.61 12.43 3.26
C LEU A 143 1.40 11.49 3.35
N TRP A 144 1.32 10.46 2.51
CA TRP A 144 0.20 9.50 2.50
C TRP A 144 0.04 8.72 3.81
N ALA A 145 1.07 8.64 4.67
CA ALA A 145 0.92 8.07 6.01
C ALA A 145 -0.10 8.81 6.89
N TYR A 146 -0.41 10.07 6.55
CA TYR A 146 -1.33 10.94 7.29
C TYR A 146 -2.73 10.99 6.65
N PHE A 147 -2.95 10.20 5.59
CA PHE A 147 -4.25 10.01 4.93
C PHE A 147 -4.74 8.58 5.16
N ASP A 148 -6.01 8.33 4.84
CA ASP A 148 -6.49 6.97 4.66
C ASP A 148 -5.73 6.27 3.52
N ASN A 149 -5.70 4.93 3.55
CA ASN A 149 -5.00 4.18 2.51
C ASN A 149 -5.76 4.14 1.16
N GLN A 150 -6.98 4.67 1.12
CA GLN A 150 -7.80 4.80 -0.09
C GLN A 150 -7.92 6.24 -0.60
N ASP A 151 -8.23 6.35 -1.89
CA ASP A 151 -8.73 7.56 -2.56
C ASP A 151 -7.93 8.84 -2.25
N LEU A 152 -6.67 8.88 -2.68
CA LEU A 152 -5.89 10.13 -2.78
C LEU A 152 -5.83 10.56 -4.26
N TRP A 153 -6.28 11.77 -4.57
CA TRP A 153 -6.31 12.32 -5.92
C TRP A 153 -5.63 13.69 -6.01
N PHE A 154 -5.46 14.20 -7.22
CA PHE A 154 -4.72 15.43 -7.49
C PHE A 154 -5.37 16.66 -6.85
N GLU A 155 -6.66 16.83 -7.08
CA GLU A 155 -7.45 17.99 -6.63
C GLU A 155 -7.50 18.08 -5.11
N LEU A 156 -7.52 16.93 -4.41
CA LEU A 156 -7.39 16.88 -2.95
C LEU A 156 -6.11 17.60 -2.50
N LEU A 157 -4.95 17.27 -3.11
CA LEU A 157 -3.66 17.84 -2.72
C LEU A 157 -3.45 19.27 -3.21
N ARG A 158 -4.12 19.64 -4.29
CA ARG A 158 -3.99 20.95 -4.93
C ARG A 158 -4.68 22.01 -4.08
N HIS A 159 -3.91 22.60 -3.20
CA HIS A 159 -4.28 23.81 -2.49
C HIS A 159 -3.31 24.93 -2.89
N GLY A 160 -3.86 26.08 -3.28
CA GLY A 160 -3.11 27.18 -3.88
C GLY A 160 -2.41 28.07 -2.85
N ASP A 161 -1.83 27.49 -1.79
CA ASP A 161 -1.24 28.26 -0.70
C ASP A 161 0.28 28.44 -0.91
N SER A 162 0.74 29.69 -0.86
CA SER A 162 2.16 30.03 -1.00
C SER A 162 3.03 29.52 0.15
N GLU A 163 2.43 29.27 1.32
CA GLU A 163 3.11 28.78 2.51
C GLU A 163 3.37 27.26 2.48
N ASP A 164 2.89 26.55 1.46
CA ASP A 164 3.09 25.11 1.35
C ASP A 164 4.56 24.75 1.13
N PRO A 165 5.01 23.57 1.59
CA PRO A 165 6.37 23.11 1.29
C PRO A 165 6.64 23.08 -0.21
N GLU A 166 7.86 23.43 -0.60
CA GLU A 166 8.26 23.52 -2.02
C GLU A 166 7.98 22.24 -2.80
N TRP A 167 8.26 21.08 -2.21
CA TRP A 167 8.00 19.79 -2.84
C TRP A 167 6.51 19.57 -3.15
N LEU A 168 5.59 20.05 -2.29
CA LEU A 168 4.17 19.86 -2.50
C LEU A 168 3.65 20.82 -3.58
N ARG A 169 4.16 22.06 -3.60
CA ARG A 169 3.85 23.01 -4.68
C ARG A 169 4.34 22.50 -6.03
N GLU A 170 5.52 21.87 -6.09
CA GLU A 170 6.02 21.26 -7.32
C GLU A 170 5.21 20.02 -7.72
N LEU A 171 4.84 19.19 -6.74
CA LEU A 171 3.98 18.02 -6.96
C LEU A 171 2.60 18.40 -7.51
N THR A 172 2.03 19.51 -7.03
CA THR A 172 0.67 19.96 -7.37
C THR A 172 0.62 21.09 -8.39
N LYS A 173 1.77 21.41 -9.00
CA LYS A 173 1.92 22.47 -10.02
C LYS A 173 0.96 22.29 -11.19
N ASP A 174 0.86 21.05 -11.66
CA ASP A 174 -0.04 20.62 -12.72
C ASP A 174 -0.28 19.10 -12.61
N GLU A 175 -1.29 18.60 -13.34
CA GLU A 175 -1.65 17.17 -13.35
C GLU A 175 -0.50 16.27 -13.83
N LEU A 176 0.36 16.75 -14.74
CA LEU A 176 1.47 15.95 -15.28
C LEU A 176 2.58 15.74 -14.25
N SER A 177 2.86 16.75 -13.41
CA SER A 177 3.78 16.62 -12.27
C SER A 177 3.28 15.56 -11.27
N PHE A 178 2.00 15.60 -10.94
CA PHE A 178 1.37 14.61 -10.05
C PHE A 178 1.37 13.21 -10.67
N ASP A 179 0.95 13.08 -11.93
CA ASP A 179 0.96 11.83 -12.69
C ASP A 179 2.36 11.21 -12.76
N SER A 180 3.38 12.03 -12.98
CA SER A 180 4.78 11.58 -12.98
C SER A 180 5.18 10.96 -11.64
N ALA A 181 4.77 11.57 -10.53
CA ALA A 181 5.05 11.06 -9.19
C ALA A 181 4.30 9.76 -8.91
N VAL A 182 3.00 9.70 -9.18
CA VAL A 182 2.17 8.51 -8.92
C VAL A 182 2.51 7.35 -9.86
N ARG A 183 2.89 7.64 -11.11
CA ARG A 183 3.35 6.62 -12.06
C ARG A 183 4.58 5.88 -11.57
N VAL A 184 5.54 6.56 -10.95
CA VAL A 184 6.70 5.89 -10.34
C VAL A 184 6.25 4.96 -9.21
N LEU A 185 5.35 5.40 -8.33
CA LEU A 185 4.82 4.55 -7.26
C LEU A 185 4.07 3.33 -7.80
N SER A 186 3.28 3.53 -8.86
CA SER A 186 2.55 2.47 -9.56
C SER A 186 3.49 1.49 -10.27
N ASN A 187 4.59 1.99 -10.87
CA ASN A 187 5.60 1.16 -11.52
C ASN A 187 6.34 0.23 -10.54
N HIS A 188 6.40 0.63 -9.26
CA HIS A 188 6.94 -0.16 -8.17
C HIS A 188 5.89 -1.02 -7.44
N GLY A 189 4.63 -1.00 -7.87
CA GLY A 189 3.53 -1.77 -7.29
C GLY A 189 3.13 -1.32 -5.88
N LEU A 190 3.40 -0.06 -5.52
CA LEU A 190 3.05 0.49 -4.21
C LEU A 190 1.66 1.14 -4.19
N VAL A 191 1.23 1.64 -5.35
CA VAL A 191 -0.01 2.39 -5.54
C VAL A 191 -0.78 1.79 -6.71
N GLU A 192 -2.10 1.78 -6.61
CA GLU A 192 -3.01 1.38 -7.67
C GLU A 192 -4.04 2.48 -7.92
N VAL A 193 -4.57 2.55 -9.15
CA VAL A 193 -5.70 3.44 -9.45
C VAL A 193 -6.91 2.90 -8.71
N ALA A 194 -7.57 3.75 -7.91
CA ALA A 194 -8.76 3.36 -7.19
C ALA A 194 -9.87 2.97 -8.18
N THR A 195 -10.64 1.95 -7.80
CA THR A 195 -11.76 1.44 -8.61
C THR A 195 -13.10 2.09 -8.22
N SER A 196 -13.06 3.25 -7.56
CA SER A 196 -14.26 3.98 -7.18
C SER A 196 -15.11 4.26 -8.43
N SER A 197 -16.39 3.89 -8.32
CA SER A 197 -17.36 3.77 -9.41
C SER A 197 -18.29 4.98 -9.47
N GLN A 198 -17.95 6.07 -8.79
CA GLN A 198 -18.70 7.31 -8.89
C GLN A 198 -18.16 8.11 -10.07
N GLU A 199 -19.05 8.50 -10.99
CA GLU A 199 -18.83 9.57 -11.94
C GLU A 199 -18.59 10.86 -11.12
N SER A 200 -17.34 11.10 -10.74
CA SER A 200 -16.92 12.32 -10.07
C SER A 200 -16.60 13.39 -11.12
N LEU A 201 -16.84 14.65 -10.75
CA LEU A 201 -16.33 15.83 -11.49
C LEU A 201 -14.80 15.93 -11.42
N GLU A 202 -14.19 15.18 -10.49
CA GLU A 202 -12.76 15.18 -10.18
C GLU A 202 -12.07 13.93 -10.73
N SER A 203 -10.75 14.00 -10.83
CA SER A 203 -9.89 12.92 -11.27
C SER A 203 -10.04 11.66 -10.41
N LYS A 204 -9.76 10.49 -11.00
CA LYS A 204 -9.76 9.23 -10.25
C LYS A 204 -8.67 9.24 -9.18
N GLY A 205 -9.05 8.80 -7.98
CA GLY A 205 -8.11 8.60 -6.89
C GLY A 205 -7.18 7.41 -7.10
N TYR A 206 -6.21 7.34 -6.21
CA TYR A 206 -5.26 6.27 -6.09
C TYR A 206 -5.34 5.68 -4.67
N SER A 207 -4.96 4.42 -4.53
CA SER A 207 -4.96 3.70 -3.26
C SER A 207 -3.62 3.03 -3.01
N ILE A 208 -3.24 2.92 -1.73
CA ILE A 208 -2.12 2.13 -1.24
C ILE A 208 -2.66 0.89 -0.52
N HIS A 209 -2.04 -0.26 -0.78
CA HIS A 209 -2.33 -1.49 -0.03
C HIS A 209 -2.05 -1.32 1.46
N GLY A 210 -2.93 -1.79 2.34
CA GLY A 210 -2.86 -1.54 3.79
C GLY A 210 -1.51 -1.89 4.40
N CYS A 211 -0.89 -3.02 4.05
CA CYS A 211 0.45 -3.32 4.56
C CYS A 211 1.54 -2.37 4.05
N VAL A 212 1.40 -1.80 2.84
CA VAL A 212 2.31 -0.76 2.33
C VAL A 212 2.06 0.52 3.11
N HIS A 213 0.80 0.88 3.39
CA HIS A 213 0.44 2.01 4.23
C HIS A 213 0.96 1.88 5.66
N SER A 214 0.78 0.73 6.31
CA SER A 214 1.38 0.43 7.63
C SER A 214 2.90 0.54 7.61
N TRP A 215 3.55 0.08 6.53
CA TRP A 215 5.00 0.29 6.38
C TRP A 215 5.35 1.78 6.22
N THR A 216 4.56 2.53 5.46
CA THR A 216 4.73 3.98 5.33
C THR A 216 4.58 4.68 6.69
N ILE A 217 3.62 4.27 7.52
CA ILE A 217 3.40 4.80 8.86
C ILE A 217 4.55 4.42 9.80
N HIS A 218 4.85 3.13 9.92
CA HIS A 218 5.71 2.64 11.00
C HIS A 218 7.20 2.59 10.66
N ALA A 219 7.55 2.41 9.38
CA ALA A 219 8.95 2.25 8.95
C ALA A 219 9.50 3.47 8.22
N LEU A 220 8.70 4.07 7.34
CA LEU A 220 9.13 5.26 6.60
C LEU A 220 9.02 6.53 7.47
N ASN A 221 7.96 6.67 8.26
CA ASN A 221 7.75 7.76 9.21
C ASN A 221 7.99 7.28 10.65
N GLN A 222 9.23 6.89 10.98
CA GLN A 222 9.58 6.32 12.30
C GLN A 222 9.19 7.19 13.50
N ALA A 223 9.08 8.51 13.28
CA ALA A 223 8.54 9.45 14.24
C ALA A 223 7.40 10.25 13.60
N TRP A 224 6.43 10.65 14.42
CA TRP A 224 5.35 11.52 14.01
C TRP A 224 5.88 12.88 13.56
N ASP A 225 5.58 13.25 12.32
CA ASP A 225 5.95 14.52 11.72
C ASP A 225 4.76 15.49 11.80
N TYR A 226 4.84 16.45 12.73
CA TYR A 226 3.78 17.42 12.96
C TYR A 226 3.53 18.33 11.76
N ASP A 227 4.53 18.58 10.93
CA ASP A 227 4.39 19.44 9.77
C ASP A 227 3.63 18.71 8.66
N LEU A 228 3.95 17.44 8.41
CA LEU A 228 3.18 16.60 7.48
C LEU A 228 1.75 16.37 7.97
N ALA A 229 1.54 16.13 9.27
CA ALA A 229 0.21 15.98 9.84
C ALA A 229 -0.64 17.26 9.68
N ARG A 230 -0.05 18.42 9.98
CA ARG A 230 -0.71 19.73 9.79
C ARG A 230 -1.04 19.96 8.31
N LEU A 231 -0.13 19.60 7.42
CA LEU A 231 -0.32 19.72 5.98
C LEU A 231 -1.49 18.85 5.50
N ALA A 232 -1.55 17.58 5.92
CA ALA A 232 -2.66 16.70 5.60
C ALA A 232 -4.01 17.27 6.06
N VAL A 233 -4.10 17.76 7.30
CA VAL A 233 -5.32 18.39 7.83
C VAL A 233 -5.70 19.64 7.03
N LYS A 234 -4.72 20.48 6.67
CA LYS A 234 -4.93 21.70 5.89
C LYS A 234 -5.49 21.38 4.51
N VAL A 235 -4.87 20.43 3.82
CA VAL A 235 -5.25 19.96 2.48
C VAL A 235 -6.68 19.41 2.48
N VAL A 236 -6.98 18.49 3.41
CA VAL A 236 -8.34 17.95 3.56
C VAL A 236 -9.34 19.04 3.89
N GLY A 237 -9.01 19.93 4.82
CA GLY A 237 -9.88 21.04 5.24
C GLY A 237 -10.18 22.03 4.13
N ALA A 238 -9.25 22.26 3.21
CA ALA A 238 -9.44 23.12 2.04
C ALA A 238 -10.37 22.50 0.99
N HIS A 239 -10.43 21.16 0.92
CA HIS A 239 -11.28 20.42 -0.02
C HIS A 239 -12.70 20.17 0.49
N VAL A 240 -12.98 20.43 1.77
CA VAL A 240 -14.35 20.33 2.29
C VAL A 240 -15.18 21.49 1.73
N PRO A 241 -16.29 21.22 1.00
CA PRO A 241 -17.10 22.27 0.41
C PRO A 241 -17.62 23.24 1.48
N GLY A 242 -17.53 24.55 1.20
CA GLY A 242 -18.02 25.56 2.11
C GLY A 242 -19.54 25.52 2.25
N LYS A 243 -20.09 26.04 3.36
CA LYS A 243 -21.55 26.17 3.55
C LYS A 243 -22.27 26.94 2.42
N ASN A 244 -21.53 27.69 1.60
CA ASN A 244 -22.08 28.46 0.49
C ASN A 244 -22.12 27.70 -0.85
N ASP A 245 -21.49 26.52 -0.95
CA ASP A 245 -21.50 25.69 -2.16
C ASP A 245 -22.65 24.67 -2.17
N ILE A 246 -23.42 24.62 -1.07
CA ILE A 246 -24.67 23.88 -0.97
C ILE A 246 -25.81 24.85 -1.31
N GLN A 247 -25.99 25.18 -2.59
CA GLN A 247 -27.28 25.66 -3.08
C GLN A 247 -28.00 24.54 -3.85
N PRO A 248 -29.31 24.36 -3.62
CA PRO A 248 -30.07 23.21 -4.10
C PRO A 248 -30.30 23.19 -5.61
#